data_AF-A0A095ZGJ8-F1
#
_entry.id   AF-A0A095ZGJ8-F1
#
_cell.length_a   1.000
_cell.length_b   1.000
_cell.length_c   1.000
_cell.angle_alpha   90.00
_cell.angle_beta   90.00
_cell.angle_gamma   90.00
#
_symmetry.space_group_name_H-M   'P 1'
#
loop_
_entity.id
_entity.type
_entity.pdbx_description
1 polymer ?
#
loop_
_entity_poly.entity_id
_entity_poly.type
_entity_poly.pdbx_seq_one_letter_code
_entity_poly.pdbx_strand_id
1 'polypeptide(L)'
;MSDGLSHNMTALETEGARALPAAKDVAQRFEVQPHPAPASEEAWAKAMDDLSFGAAYSDHMARAIWTRGQGWHSKQVVPFGPLTLSPAAAVLHYGQEIFEGMKAYRHDDGSIWTFRPGYNAARFNASARRMCMPQMEVDDFVGAISALVTEDAKWVPTPFGSS
;
A
#
# COMPACT_ATOMS: atom_id res chain seq x y z
N MET A 1 -38.06 -5.29 -16.18
CA MET A 1 -38.43 -5.79 -14.84
C MET A 1 -37.21 -5.55 -13.95
N SER A 2 -37.26 -4.58 -13.03
CA SER A 2 -36.25 -4.54 -11.96
C SER A 2 -36.55 -5.73 -11.04
N ASP A 3 -35.53 -6.49 -10.69
CA ASP A 3 -35.60 -7.73 -9.91
C ASP A 3 -35.98 -7.52 -8.44
N GLY A 4 -36.40 -6.31 -8.04
CA GLY A 4 -36.96 -6.01 -6.72
C GLY A 4 -35.96 -6.11 -5.56
N LEU A 5 -34.68 -6.39 -5.84
CA LEU A 5 -33.64 -6.45 -4.82
C LEU A 5 -33.08 -5.05 -4.57
N SER A 6 -33.40 -4.48 -3.41
CA SER A 6 -32.74 -3.26 -2.93
C SER A 6 -31.47 -3.64 -2.16
N HIS A 7 -30.31 -3.20 -2.65
CA HIS A 7 -29.06 -3.31 -1.91
C HIS A 7 -28.89 -2.08 -1.02
N ASN A 8 -28.94 -2.30 0.30
CA ASN A 8 -28.58 -1.29 1.29
C ASN A 8 -27.09 -1.42 1.58
N MET A 9 -26.31 -0.40 1.21
CA MET A 9 -24.87 -0.40 1.44
C MET A 9 -24.55 -0.47 2.93
N THR A 10 -23.61 -1.34 3.28
CA THR A 10 -23.00 -1.37 4.61
C THR A 10 -22.12 -0.13 4.85
N ALA A 11 -21.77 0.12 6.11
CA ALA A 11 -20.82 1.19 6.45
C ALA A 11 -19.47 1.00 5.75
N LEU A 12 -18.97 -0.24 5.69
CA LEU A 12 -17.71 -0.56 5.01
C LEU A 12 -17.81 -0.32 3.49
N GLU A 13 -18.92 -0.71 2.87
CA GLU A 13 -19.14 -0.42 1.45
C GLU A 13 -19.23 1.07 1.19
N THR A 14 -19.86 1.83 2.08
CA THR A 14 -19.94 3.29 1.97
C THR A 14 -18.56 3.93 2.09
N GLU A 15 -17.76 3.51 3.08
CA GLU A 15 -16.36 3.97 3.24
C GLU A 15 -15.51 3.60 2.03
N GLY A 16 -15.62 2.37 1.53
CA GLY A 16 -14.80 1.86 0.44
C GLY A 16 -15.19 2.38 -0.95
N ALA A 17 -16.46 2.71 -1.16
CA ALA A 17 -16.98 3.28 -2.42
C ALA A 17 -16.72 4.78 -2.57
N ARG A 18 -16.17 5.44 -1.54
CA ARG A 18 -15.78 6.85 -1.59
C ARG A 18 -14.91 7.11 -2.83
N ALA A 19 -15.20 8.20 -3.54
CA ALA A 19 -14.37 8.68 -4.64
C ALA A 19 -12.97 9.06 -4.12
N LEU A 20 -11.94 8.59 -4.83
CA LEU A 20 -10.55 8.86 -4.52
C LEU A 20 -10.00 9.97 -5.43
N PRO A 21 -9.12 10.86 -4.94
CA PRO A 21 -8.39 11.78 -5.79
C PRO A 21 -7.46 11.03 -6.76
N ALA A 22 -6.91 11.72 -7.76
CA ALA A 22 -5.99 11.09 -8.70
C ALA A 22 -4.72 10.59 -7.99
N ALA A 23 -4.18 9.46 -8.44
CA ALA A 23 -3.02 8.81 -7.82
C ALA A 23 -1.81 9.76 -7.66
N LYS A 24 -1.55 10.59 -8.68
CA LYS A 24 -0.48 11.61 -8.65
C LYS A 24 -0.66 12.67 -7.56
N ASP A 25 -1.89 12.99 -7.18
CA ASP A 25 -2.19 14.04 -6.22
C ASP A 25 -2.03 13.49 -4.79
N VAL A 26 -2.49 12.26 -4.55
CA VAL A 26 -2.29 11.60 -3.25
C VAL A 26 -0.86 11.12 -3.03
N ALA A 27 -0.12 10.79 -4.09
CA ALA A 27 1.29 10.39 -3.99
C ALA A 27 2.17 11.52 -3.39
N GLN A 28 1.86 12.79 -3.67
CA GLN A 28 2.59 13.95 -3.14
C GLN A 28 2.52 14.09 -1.60
N ARG A 29 1.64 13.32 -0.95
CA ARG A 29 1.54 13.28 0.52
C ARG A 29 2.71 12.54 1.17
N PHE A 30 3.53 11.83 0.38
CA PHE A 30 4.69 11.09 0.83
C PHE A 30 5.95 11.67 0.18
N GLU A 31 6.92 12.04 1.01
CA GLU A 31 8.22 12.49 0.55
C GLU A 31 9.04 11.28 0.08
N VAL A 32 9.59 11.33 -1.13
CA VAL A 32 10.41 10.24 -1.68
C VAL A 32 11.88 10.51 -1.37
N GLN A 33 12.54 9.51 -0.78
CA GLN A 33 13.97 9.50 -0.54
C GLN A 33 14.66 8.59 -1.56
N PRO A 34 15.64 9.09 -2.34
CA PRO A 34 16.33 8.29 -3.35
C PRO A 34 17.04 7.07 -2.77
N HIS A 35 17.00 5.94 -3.48
CA HIS A 35 17.79 4.78 -3.14
C HIS A 35 19.27 4.96 -3.50
N PRO A 36 20.22 4.89 -2.55
CA PRO A 36 21.65 5.08 -2.84
C PRO A 36 22.29 3.90 -3.58
N ALA A 37 21.68 2.71 -3.51
CA ALA A 37 22.18 1.49 -4.15
C ALA A 37 21.03 0.57 -4.61
N PRO A 38 20.20 0.99 -5.59
CA PRO A 38 19.06 0.19 -6.05
C PRO A 38 19.54 -1.13 -6.66
N ALA A 39 18.63 -2.09 -6.81
CA ALA A 39 18.92 -3.38 -7.43
C ALA A 39 19.57 -3.19 -8.81
N SER A 40 20.61 -3.98 -9.07
CA SER A 40 21.23 -4.06 -10.38
C SER A 40 20.24 -4.61 -11.40
N GLU A 41 20.49 -4.31 -12.68
CA GLU A 41 19.69 -4.85 -13.79
C GLU A 41 19.64 -6.39 -13.75
N GLU A 42 20.75 -7.04 -13.39
CA GLU A 42 20.83 -8.50 -13.25
C GLU A 42 19.92 -9.02 -12.13
N ALA A 43 19.92 -8.35 -10.97
CA ALA A 43 19.08 -8.74 -9.84
C ALA A 43 17.59 -8.52 -10.15
N TRP A 44 17.24 -7.41 -10.80
CA TRP A 44 15.89 -7.13 -11.26
C TRP A 44 15.43 -8.15 -12.31
N ALA A 45 16.23 -8.42 -13.34
CA ALA A 45 15.89 -9.36 -14.41
C ALA A 45 15.66 -10.77 -13.85
N LYS A 46 16.50 -11.21 -12.90
CA LYS A 46 16.31 -12.49 -12.21
C LYS A 46 14.99 -12.54 -11.43
N ALA A 47 14.62 -11.46 -10.75
CA ALA A 47 13.35 -11.40 -10.04
C ALA A 47 12.14 -11.40 -11.00
N MET A 48 12.27 -10.80 -12.18
CA MET A 48 11.22 -10.80 -13.21
C MET A 48 11.05 -12.14 -13.92
N ASP A 49 12.08 -13.00 -13.94
CA ASP A 49 12.05 -14.33 -14.53
C ASP A 49 11.35 -15.37 -13.63
N ASP A 50 11.52 -15.26 -12.30
CA ASP A 50 10.87 -16.13 -11.30
C ASP A 50 10.04 -15.31 -10.30
N LEU A 51 8.78 -15.08 -10.66
CA LEU A 51 7.79 -14.34 -9.85
C LEU A 51 7.20 -15.18 -8.71
N SER A 52 8.07 -15.74 -7.88
CA SER A 52 7.68 -16.46 -6.67
C SER A 52 7.09 -15.50 -5.63
N PHE A 53 5.88 -15.83 -5.13
CA PHE A 53 5.13 -14.98 -4.21
C PHE A 53 5.91 -14.67 -2.92
N GLY A 54 6.16 -13.38 -2.67
CA GLY A 54 6.82 -12.89 -1.45
C GLY A 54 8.32 -13.18 -1.35
N ALA A 55 8.98 -13.57 -2.44
CA ALA A 55 10.40 -13.94 -2.45
C ALA A 55 11.34 -12.77 -2.80
N ALA A 56 10.88 -11.83 -3.65
CA ALA A 56 11.62 -10.64 -4.04
C ALA A 56 10.85 -9.37 -3.64
N TYR A 57 11.59 -8.30 -3.34
CA TYR A 57 11.07 -7.01 -2.90
C TYR A 57 11.64 -5.91 -3.79
N SER A 58 10.87 -4.83 -3.97
CA SER A 58 11.29 -3.67 -4.74
C SER A 58 12.32 -2.82 -3.98
N ASP A 59 12.84 -1.78 -4.62
CA ASP A 59 13.92 -0.96 -4.06
C ASP A 59 13.47 -0.15 -2.85
N HIS A 60 12.21 0.26 -2.77
CA HIS A 60 11.69 1.12 -1.72
C HIS A 60 10.59 0.48 -0.86
N MET A 61 10.26 1.15 0.24
CA MET A 61 9.08 0.90 1.06
C MET A 61 8.42 2.22 1.47
N ALA A 62 7.09 2.23 1.59
CA ALA A 62 6.37 3.34 2.18
C ALA A 62 6.33 3.23 3.71
N ARG A 63 6.52 4.35 4.40
CA ARG A 63 6.57 4.43 5.86
C ARG A 63 5.85 5.69 6.35
N ALA A 64 5.10 5.54 7.45
CA ALA A 64 4.54 6.65 8.21
C ALA A 64 4.64 6.34 9.71
N ILE A 65 4.80 7.36 10.53
CA ILE A 65 4.92 7.22 11.99
C ILE A 65 3.64 7.74 12.63
N TRP A 66 3.10 7.02 13.60
CA TRP A 66 2.05 7.54 14.47
C TRP A 66 2.60 7.78 15.88
N THR A 67 2.31 8.97 16.42
CA THR A 67 2.63 9.32 17.81
C THR A 67 1.41 9.90 18.50
N ARG A 68 1.16 9.47 19.76
CA ARG A 68 0.06 10.00 20.58
C ARG A 68 0.20 11.52 20.72
N GLY A 69 -0.88 12.25 20.41
CA GLY A 69 -0.90 13.72 20.45
C GLY A 69 -0.44 14.41 19.16
N GLN A 70 0.26 13.70 18.28
CA GLN A 70 0.69 14.21 16.97
C GLN A 70 -0.09 13.60 15.80
N GLY A 71 -0.58 12.37 15.95
CA GLY A 71 -1.22 11.64 14.88
C GLY A 71 -0.21 11.01 13.92
N TRP A 72 -0.62 10.78 12.67
CA TRP A 72 0.26 10.29 11.61
C TRP A 72 1.14 11.42 11.04
N HIS A 73 2.44 11.20 10.99
CA HIS A 73 3.45 12.13 10.50
C HIS A 73 4.61 11.37 9.82
N SER A 74 5.60 12.12 9.31
CA SER A 74 6.81 11.54 8.70
C SER A 74 6.47 10.51 7.61
N LYS A 75 5.58 10.89 6.69
CA LYS A 75 5.09 10.07 5.57
C LYS A 75 6.13 10.09 4.45
N GLN A 76 6.77 8.96 4.19
CA GLN A 76 7.91 8.88 3.30
C GLN A 76 7.91 7.57 2.49
N VAL A 77 8.42 7.63 1.25
CA VAL A 77 8.93 6.46 0.53
C VAL A 77 10.43 6.45 0.74
N VAL A 78 10.95 5.36 1.30
CA VAL A 78 12.36 5.25 1.73
C VAL A 78 12.98 3.97 1.17
N PRO A 79 14.31 3.86 1.10
CA PRO A 79 14.98 2.62 0.74
C PRO A 79 14.48 1.42 1.54
N PHE A 80 14.19 0.31 0.87
CA PHE A 80 13.78 -0.93 1.51
C PHE A 80 14.91 -1.42 2.41
N GLY A 81 14.58 -1.78 3.65
CA GLY A 81 15.59 -2.15 4.62
C GLY A 81 15.04 -2.57 5.98
N PRO A 82 15.92 -2.98 6.90
CA PRO A 82 15.51 -3.49 8.19
C PRO A 82 14.80 -2.43 9.04
N LEU A 83 13.77 -2.86 9.76
CA LEU A 83 13.09 -2.03 10.76
C LEU A 83 13.85 -2.08 12.09
N THR A 84 14.10 -0.92 12.69
CA THR A 84 14.64 -0.82 14.05
C THR A 84 13.48 -0.74 15.04
N LEU A 85 13.34 -1.76 15.89
CA LEU A 85 12.27 -1.88 16.86
C LEU A 85 12.85 -2.08 18.27
N SER A 86 12.17 -1.52 19.28
CA SER A 86 12.43 -1.88 20.67
C SER A 86 12.12 -3.37 20.87
N PRO A 87 12.96 -4.14 21.58
CA PRO A 87 12.63 -5.51 21.96
C PRO A 87 11.33 -5.62 22.76
N ALA A 88 10.85 -4.53 23.38
CA ALA A 88 9.58 -4.47 24.13
C ALA A 88 8.38 -3.99 23.29
N ALA A 89 8.52 -3.86 21.97
CA ALA A 89 7.43 -3.38 21.10
C ALA A 89 6.23 -4.32 21.14
N ALA A 90 5.01 -3.78 21.28
CA ALA A 90 3.78 -4.56 21.44
C ALA A 90 3.53 -5.58 20.31
N VAL A 91 3.98 -5.28 19.09
CA VAL A 91 3.93 -6.20 17.95
C VAL A 91 4.65 -7.53 18.24
N LEU A 92 5.76 -7.51 18.97
CA LEU A 92 6.58 -8.70 19.27
C LEU A 92 6.08 -9.52 20.46
N HIS A 93 5.21 -8.96 21.30
CA HIS A 93 4.75 -9.60 22.55
C HIS A 93 3.28 -9.95 22.54
N TYR A 94 2.46 -9.13 21.88
CA TYR A 94 1.00 -9.20 21.96
C TYR A 94 0.33 -9.19 20.58
N GLY A 95 1.10 -9.24 19.49
CA GLY A 95 0.57 -9.34 18.13
C GLY A 95 -0.34 -8.18 17.75
N GLN A 96 -0.09 -6.97 18.27
CA GLN A 96 -0.86 -5.77 17.88
C GLN A 96 -0.41 -5.28 16.50
N GLU A 97 -0.87 -5.98 15.46
CA GLU A 97 -0.58 -5.72 14.06
C GLU A 97 -1.77 -6.07 13.16
N ILE A 98 -1.81 -5.45 11.98
CA ILE A 98 -2.79 -5.67 10.93
C ILE A 98 -2.09 -5.54 9.58
N PHE A 99 -2.63 -6.18 8.54
CA PHE A 99 -2.08 -6.08 7.18
C PHE A 99 -3.21 -5.96 6.14
N GLU A 100 -2.83 -5.57 4.93
CA GLU A 100 -3.68 -5.58 3.74
C GLU A 100 -2.97 -6.27 2.58
N GLY A 101 -3.78 -6.72 1.61
CA GLY A 101 -3.28 -7.38 0.40
C GLY A 101 -3.96 -6.81 -0.83
N MET A 102 -3.16 -6.26 -1.73
CA MET A 102 -3.62 -5.81 -3.05
C MET A 102 -2.48 -5.83 -4.07
N LYS A 103 -2.80 -5.53 -5.32
CA LYS A 103 -1.91 -5.70 -6.47
C LYS A 103 -1.89 -4.46 -7.35
N ALA A 104 -0.77 -4.24 -8.02
CA ALA A 104 -0.59 -3.29 -9.10
C ALA A 104 -0.40 -4.05 -10.41
N TYR A 105 -1.05 -3.60 -11.48
CA TYR A 105 -1.03 -4.28 -12.78
C TYR A 105 -0.62 -3.29 -13.85
N ARG A 106 0.32 -3.69 -14.71
CA ARG A 106 0.65 -2.93 -15.90
C ARG A 106 -0.36 -3.24 -17.00
N HIS A 107 -0.82 -2.20 -17.67
CA HIS A 107 -1.69 -2.28 -18.84
C HIS A 107 -0.90 -2.08 -20.14
N ASP A 108 -1.51 -2.45 -21.26
CA ASP A 108 -0.90 -2.37 -22.60
C ASP A 108 -0.48 -0.95 -23.00
N ASP A 109 -1.14 0.08 -22.46
CA ASP A 109 -0.80 1.49 -22.67
C ASP A 109 0.35 1.99 -21.77
N GLY A 110 0.94 1.09 -20.99
CA GLY A 110 2.03 1.36 -20.04
C GLY A 110 1.58 1.91 -18.68
N SER A 111 0.29 2.21 -18.51
CA SER A 111 -0.25 2.68 -17.23
C SER A 111 -0.27 1.56 -16.18
N ILE A 112 -0.23 1.93 -14.90
CA ILE A 112 -0.25 1.00 -13.77
C ILE A 112 -1.50 1.23 -12.93
N TRP A 113 -2.29 0.18 -12.74
CA TRP A 113 -3.59 0.25 -12.09
C TRP A 113 -3.61 -0.59 -10.83
N THR A 114 -4.34 -0.12 -9.83
CA THR A 114 -4.72 -0.91 -8.66
C THR A 114 -6.24 -1.08 -8.63
N PHE A 115 -6.72 -2.21 -8.11
CA PHE A 115 -8.15 -2.50 -8.10
C PHE A 115 -8.78 -2.14 -6.76
N ARG A 116 -9.71 -1.18 -6.76
CA ARG A 116 -10.52 -0.74 -5.61
C ARG A 116 -9.71 -0.43 -4.33
N PRO A 117 -8.63 0.38 -4.39
CA PRO A 117 -7.80 0.72 -3.21
C PRO A 117 -8.60 1.31 -2.03
N GLY A 118 -9.72 2.00 -2.29
CA GLY A 118 -10.59 2.53 -1.24
C GLY A 118 -11.20 1.45 -0.34
N TYR A 119 -11.51 0.27 -0.91
CA TYR A 119 -12.03 -0.86 -0.13
C TYR A 119 -10.94 -1.50 0.75
N ASN A 120 -9.70 -1.57 0.27
CA ASN A 120 -8.57 -1.99 1.09
C ASN A 120 -8.33 -1.00 2.24
N ALA A 121 -8.38 0.31 1.98
CA ALA A 121 -8.24 1.34 3.03
C ALA A 121 -9.36 1.24 4.08
N ALA A 122 -10.61 1.04 3.66
CA ALA A 122 -11.75 0.86 4.57
C ALA A 122 -11.59 -0.39 5.44
N ARG A 123 -11.15 -1.51 4.85
CA ARG A 123 -10.89 -2.75 5.59
C ARG A 123 -9.68 -2.63 6.53
N PHE A 124 -8.63 -1.93 6.13
CA PHE A 124 -7.50 -1.59 7.01
C PHE A 124 -7.98 -0.84 8.25
N ASN A 125 -8.82 0.19 8.09
CA ASN A 125 -9.37 0.94 9.22
C ASN A 125 -10.36 0.12 10.07
N ALA A 126 -11.13 -0.77 9.47
CA ALA A 126 -11.96 -1.72 10.22
C ALA A 126 -11.11 -2.63 11.11
N SER A 127 -10.00 -3.16 10.59
CA SER A 127 -9.02 -3.95 11.35
C SER A 127 -8.33 -3.12 12.44
N ALA A 128 -7.95 -1.86 12.14
CA ALA A 128 -7.35 -0.96 13.13
C ALA A 128 -8.29 -0.70 14.31
N ARG A 129 -9.57 -0.42 14.03
CA ARG A 129 -10.60 -0.29 15.08
C ARG A 129 -10.71 -1.56 15.92
N ARG A 130 -10.71 -2.74 15.28
CA ARG A 130 -10.82 -4.04 15.97
C ARG A 130 -9.62 -4.34 16.88
N MET A 131 -8.43 -3.87 16.50
CA MET A 131 -7.15 -4.07 17.19
C MET A 131 -6.75 -2.89 18.11
N CYS A 132 -7.64 -1.93 18.33
CA CYS A 132 -7.37 -0.72 19.11
C CYS A 132 -6.14 0.07 18.62
N MET A 133 -5.93 0.10 17.30
CA MET A 133 -4.86 0.82 16.63
C MET A 133 -5.36 2.15 16.04
N PRO A 134 -4.48 3.16 15.84
CA PRO A 134 -4.86 4.38 15.16
C PRO A 134 -5.29 4.09 13.71
N GLN A 135 -6.44 4.65 13.32
CA GLN A 135 -6.91 4.63 11.93
C GLN A 135 -6.06 5.56 11.07
N MET A 136 -5.93 5.25 9.78
CA MET A 136 -5.23 6.06 8.79
C MET A 136 -6.23 6.71 7.84
N GLU A 137 -6.02 7.96 7.45
CA GLU A 137 -6.85 8.60 6.42
C GLU A 137 -6.79 7.82 5.11
N VAL A 138 -7.93 7.66 4.43
CA VAL A 138 -8.00 6.89 3.17
C VAL A 138 -7.01 7.45 2.14
N ASP A 139 -6.90 8.78 2.03
CA ASP A 139 -5.98 9.41 1.09
C ASP A 139 -4.50 9.21 1.46
N ASP A 140 -4.18 8.99 2.75
CA ASP A 140 -2.82 8.63 3.17
C ASP A 140 -2.51 7.17 2.84
N PHE A 141 -3.46 6.25 3.06
CA PHE A 141 -3.30 4.84 2.68
C PHE A 141 -3.08 4.70 1.17
N VAL A 142 -3.94 5.33 0.37
CA VAL A 142 -3.83 5.30 -1.09
C VAL A 142 -2.61 6.09 -1.57
N GLY A 143 -2.26 7.19 -0.88
CA GLY A 143 -1.06 7.98 -1.15
C GLY A 143 0.24 7.18 -0.96
N ALA A 144 0.33 6.38 0.11
CA ALA A 144 1.48 5.50 0.37
C ALA A 144 1.71 4.51 -0.78
N ILE A 145 0.62 3.85 -1.22
CA ILE A 145 0.66 2.88 -2.33
C ILE A 145 1.01 3.58 -3.64
N SER A 146 0.36 4.72 -3.92
CA SER A 146 0.56 5.47 -5.17
C SER A 146 2.01 5.98 -5.28
N ALA A 147 2.57 6.53 -4.21
CA ALA A 147 3.94 7.00 -4.18
C ALA A 147 4.94 5.85 -4.38
N LEU A 148 4.76 4.74 -3.66
CA LEU A 148 5.64 3.56 -3.77
C LEU A 148 5.60 2.94 -5.16
N VAL A 149 4.40 2.67 -5.70
CA VAL A 149 4.24 2.06 -7.03
C VAL A 149 4.76 2.99 -8.13
N THR A 150 4.68 4.31 -7.94
CA THR A 150 5.24 5.28 -8.89
C THR A 150 6.77 5.24 -8.87
N GLU A 151 7.38 5.25 -7.68
CA GLU A 151 8.85 5.21 -7.54
C GLU A 151 9.42 3.88 -8.05
N ASP A 152 8.80 2.77 -7.65
CA ASP A 152 9.23 1.42 -8.00
C ASP A 152 8.52 0.89 -9.25
N ALA A 153 8.07 1.76 -10.16
CA ALA A 153 7.27 1.36 -11.32
C ALA A 153 7.93 0.28 -12.18
N LYS A 154 9.28 0.20 -12.25
CA LYS A 154 10.00 -0.86 -12.97
C LYS A 154 9.77 -2.27 -12.40
N TRP A 155 9.36 -2.37 -11.15
CA TRP A 155 9.08 -3.63 -10.46
C TRP A 155 7.68 -4.17 -10.72
N VAL A 156 6.80 -3.42 -11.40
CA VAL A 156 5.51 -3.93 -11.84
C VAL A 156 5.70 -4.74 -13.14
N PRO A 157 5.44 -6.06 -13.12
CA PRO A 157 5.70 -6.93 -14.26
C PRO A 157 4.94 -6.52 -15.52
N THR A 158 5.48 -6.88 -16.69
CA THR A 158 4.85 -6.70 -18.01
C THR A 158 4.06 -7.92 -18.51
N PRO A 159 4.37 -9.19 -18.16
CA PRO A 159 3.61 -10.33 -18.66
C PRO A 159 2.13 -10.27 -18.27
N PHE A 160 1.24 -10.61 -19.21
CA PHE A 160 -0.20 -10.60 -18.94
C PHE A 160 -0.56 -11.52 -17.75
N GLY A 161 -1.36 -11.00 -16.82
CA GLY A 161 -1.79 -11.74 -15.62
C GLY A 161 -0.77 -11.79 -14.49
N SER A 162 0.42 -11.19 -14.65
CA SER A 162 1.39 -11.02 -13.56
C SER A 162 1.22 -9.68 -12.84
N SER A 163 1.62 -9.63 -11.57
CA SER A 163 1.40 -8.50 -10.64
C SER A 163 2.29 -8.60 -9.43
#